data_AF-A0A7S3JBJ5-F1
#
_entry.id   AF-A0A7S3JBJ5-F1
#
_cell.length_a   1.000
_cell.length_b   1.000
_cell.length_c   1.000
_cell.angle_alpha   90.00
_cell.angle_beta   90.00
_cell.angle_gamma   90.00
#
_symmetry.space_group_name_H-M   'P 1'
#
loop_
_entity.id
_entity.type
_entity.pdbx_description
1 polymer ?
#
loop_
_entity_poly.entity_id
_entity_poly.type
_entity_poly.pdbx_seq_one_letter_code
_entity_poly.pdbx_strand_id
1 'polypeptide(L)'
;GYSLECSFAMLMNLSLRTKGKEKLEEMHAVLIPLLKGVLLSSGGQVVIYTIGILFSVIGSRVMREFIRQTNLKKLLAATREKLRNSLFTSIQQEGEEEDDISEDEKRQLLVQITYIVQKLDEREDVERIQEAEESRIGFTNSEEQESQSEEEIISGEKRPGTAQRGAREDDDEDELTDDEELDSVLRDSGVLIGNALLISEYAIPETKNKTPSASPVKMKEIEETKEVPKENTP
;
A
#
# COMPACT_ATOMS: atom_id res chain seq x y z
N GLY A 1 24.10 7.78 9.52
CA GLY A 1 22.92 6.91 9.42
C GLY A 1 21.84 7.67 8.68
N TYR A 2 20.97 6.98 7.94
CA TYR A 2 19.80 7.61 7.30
C TYR A 2 18.80 8.04 8.38
N SER A 3 18.08 9.14 8.15
CA SER A 3 16.96 9.53 9.03
C SER A 3 15.82 8.52 8.93
N LEU A 4 14.94 8.52 9.93
CA LEU A 4 13.74 7.68 9.92
C LEU A 4 12.86 8.00 8.71
N GLU A 5 12.70 9.29 8.39
CA GLU A 5 11.98 9.78 7.22
C GLU A 5 12.55 9.24 5.91
N CYS A 6 13.87 9.35 5.68
CA CYS A 6 14.49 8.81 4.48
C CYS A 6 14.28 7.30 4.35
N SER A 7 14.36 6.57 5.47
CA SER A 7 14.17 5.13 5.49
C SER A 7 12.74 4.73 5.10
N PHE A 8 11.75 5.47 5.62
CA PHE A 8 10.34 5.24 5.32
C PHE A 8 9.94 5.69 3.92
N ALA A 9 10.52 6.78 3.41
CA ALA A 9 10.35 7.21 2.02
C ALA A 9 10.88 6.14 1.05
N MET A 10 12.04 5.56 1.32
CA MET A 10 12.58 4.44 0.54
C MET A 10 11.67 3.21 0.63
N LEU A 11 11.17 2.88 1.81
CA LEU A 11 10.27 1.75 2.03
C LEU A 11 8.95 1.91 1.28
N MET A 12 8.39 3.12 1.25
CA MET A 12 7.22 3.46 0.43
C MET A 12 7.52 3.30 -1.05
N ASN A 13 8.64 3.82 -1.54
CA ASN A 13 9.03 3.64 -2.94
C ASN A 13 9.21 2.16 -3.33
N LEU A 14 9.64 1.31 -2.38
CA LEU A 14 9.70 -0.13 -2.58
C LEU A 14 8.30 -0.76 -2.61
N SER A 15 7.40 -0.36 -1.71
CA SER A 15 6.04 -0.92 -1.67
C SER A 15 5.28 -0.68 -2.96
N LEU A 16 5.51 0.46 -3.63
CA LEU A 16 4.88 0.81 -4.91
C LEU A 16 5.34 -0.06 -6.10
N ARG A 17 6.35 -0.91 -5.94
CA ARG A 17 6.86 -1.79 -7.01
C ARG A 17 6.42 -3.22 -6.75
N THR A 18 6.00 -3.96 -7.77
CA THR A 18 5.52 -5.35 -7.64
C THR A 18 6.45 -6.24 -6.81
N LYS A 19 7.73 -6.34 -7.17
CA LYS A 19 8.72 -7.13 -6.41
C LYS A 19 8.95 -6.63 -4.99
N GLY A 20 8.84 -5.32 -4.77
CA GLY A 20 9.00 -4.74 -3.44
C GLY A 20 7.78 -5.05 -2.57
N LYS A 21 6.58 -4.93 -3.13
CA LYS A 21 5.33 -5.34 -2.50
C LYS A 21 5.34 -6.81 -2.09
N GLU A 22 5.66 -7.71 -3.01
CA GLU A 22 5.83 -9.15 -2.72
C GLU A 22 6.79 -9.38 -1.54
N LYS A 23 7.93 -8.67 -1.54
CA LYS A 23 8.91 -8.83 -0.47
C LYS A 23 8.41 -8.31 0.88
N LEU A 24 7.64 -7.23 0.88
CA LEU A 24 7.01 -6.69 2.09
C LEU A 24 5.95 -7.64 2.63
N GLU A 25 5.19 -8.29 1.75
CA GLU A 25 4.21 -9.31 2.11
C GLU A 25 4.86 -10.53 2.76
N GLU A 26 6.00 -11.00 2.24
CA GLU A 26 6.78 -12.06 2.92
C GLU A 26 7.22 -11.65 4.34
N MET A 27 7.43 -10.34 4.55
CA MET A 27 7.92 -9.77 5.80
C MET A 27 6.80 -9.20 6.69
N HIS A 28 5.52 -9.50 6.41
CA HIS A 28 4.37 -8.91 7.11
C HIS A 28 4.44 -9.02 8.64
N ALA A 29 4.95 -10.14 9.17
CA ALA A 29 5.09 -10.39 10.60
C ALA A 29 6.04 -9.40 11.31
N VAL A 30 7.00 -8.83 10.58
CA VAL A 30 7.93 -7.81 11.08
C VAL A 30 7.45 -6.41 10.68
N LEU A 31 6.96 -6.26 9.45
CA LEU A 31 6.56 -4.98 8.89
C LEU A 31 5.37 -4.38 9.64
N ILE A 32 4.29 -5.13 9.84
CA ILE A 32 3.06 -4.56 10.41
C ILE A 32 3.26 -4.06 11.85
N PRO A 33 3.95 -4.78 12.77
CA PRO A 33 4.27 -4.24 14.09
C PRO A 33 5.14 -2.98 14.03
N LEU A 34 6.09 -2.92 13.09
CA LEU A 34 6.92 -1.74 12.88
C LEU A 34 6.08 -0.53 12.44
N LEU A 35 5.25 -0.68 11.41
CA LEU A 35 4.38 0.38 10.90
C LEU A 35 3.40 0.86 11.99
N LYS A 36 2.86 -0.06 12.79
CA LYS A 36 2.01 0.27 13.95
C LYS A 36 2.76 1.10 14.99
N GLY A 37 3.99 0.70 15.34
CA GLY A 37 4.82 1.45 16.29
C GLY A 37 5.07 2.87 15.80
N VAL A 38 5.38 3.02 14.52
CA VAL A 38 5.66 4.31 13.90
C VAL A 38 4.43 5.21 13.86
N LEU A 39 3.24 4.68 13.55
CA LEU A 39 1.99 5.46 13.61
C LEU A 39 1.69 6.05 15.00
N LEU A 40 2.22 5.45 16.07
CA LEU A 40 2.02 5.92 17.45
C LEU A 40 3.03 6.98 17.89
N SER A 41 4.23 6.99 17.31
CA SER A 41 5.38 7.71 17.90
C SER A 41 6.11 8.64 16.94
N SER A 42 5.69 8.77 15.69
CA SER A 42 6.42 9.52 14.67
C SER A 42 5.75 10.84 14.28
N GLY A 43 6.56 11.76 13.73
CA GLY A 43 6.11 13.03 13.18
C GLY A 43 5.31 12.87 11.88
N GLY A 44 4.73 13.98 11.43
CA GLY A 44 3.75 13.98 10.35
C GLY A 44 4.22 13.30 9.06
N GLN A 45 5.44 13.58 8.63
CA GLN A 45 5.98 13.05 7.38
C GLN A 45 6.14 11.52 7.38
N VAL A 46 6.59 10.95 8.49
CA VAL A 46 6.75 9.49 8.61
C VAL A 46 5.38 8.80 8.64
N VAL A 47 4.38 9.44 9.23
CA VAL A 47 2.99 8.96 9.20
C VAL A 47 2.47 8.91 7.76
N ILE A 48 2.76 9.93 6.92
CA ILE A 48 2.40 9.94 5.50
C ILE A 48 2.96 8.69 4.79
N TYR A 49 4.27 8.47 4.91
CA TYR A 49 4.91 7.32 4.27
C TYR A 49 4.37 5.99 4.79
N THR A 50 4.09 5.92 6.09
CA THR A 50 3.53 4.71 6.71
C THR A 50 2.14 4.38 6.17
N ILE A 51 1.27 5.37 6.03
CA ILE A 51 -0.06 5.21 5.44
C ILE A 51 0.06 4.82 3.96
N GLY A 52 0.98 5.44 3.22
CA GLY A 52 1.25 5.10 1.83
C GLY A 52 1.71 3.65 1.64
N ILE A 53 2.59 3.15 2.52
CA ILE A 53 3.00 1.73 2.53
C ILE A 53 1.80 0.83 2.79
N LEU A 54 1.01 1.12 3.83
CA LEU A 54 -0.19 0.34 4.16
C LEU A 54 -1.19 0.31 2.99
N PHE A 55 -1.43 1.46 2.38
CA PHE A 55 -2.31 1.59 1.20
C PHE A 55 -1.84 0.71 0.05
N SER A 56 -0.53 0.68 -0.21
CA SER A 56 0.06 -0.10 -1.28
C SER A 56 -0.04 -1.62 -1.06
N VAL A 57 0.09 -2.08 0.19
CA VAL A 57 0.12 -3.52 0.52
C VAL A 57 -1.25 -4.09 0.93
N ILE A 58 -2.26 -3.25 1.18
CA ILE A 58 -3.59 -3.70 1.64
C ILE A 58 -4.34 -4.58 0.64
N GLY A 59 -3.94 -4.55 -0.64
CA GLY A 59 -4.47 -5.44 -1.68
C GLY A 59 -4.16 -6.92 -1.42
N SER A 60 -3.14 -7.23 -0.61
CA SER A 60 -2.79 -8.61 -0.28
C SER A 60 -3.66 -9.23 0.81
N ARG A 61 -4.13 -10.45 0.57
CA ARG A 61 -4.90 -11.23 1.54
C ARG A 61 -4.11 -11.46 2.84
N VAL A 62 -2.83 -11.79 2.71
CA VAL A 62 -1.94 -12.08 3.86
C VAL A 62 -1.80 -10.84 4.73
N MET A 63 -1.60 -9.67 4.11
CA MET A 63 -1.49 -8.40 4.82
C MET A 63 -2.78 -8.02 5.55
N ARG A 64 -3.94 -8.10 4.86
CA ARG A 64 -5.23 -7.78 5.50
C ARG A 64 -5.47 -8.63 6.73
N GLU A 65 -5.22 -9.93 6.64
CA GLU A 65 -5.44 -10.85 7.76
C GLU A 65 -4.56 -10.49 8.96
N PHE A 66 -3.28 -10.24 8.72
CA PHE A 66 -2.37 -9.85 9.79
C PHE A 66 -2.73 -8.48 10.40
N ILE A 67 -3.18 -7.53 9.58
CA ILE A 67 -3.63 -6.20 10.04
C ILE A 67 -4.85 -6.30 10.96
N ARG A 68 -5.79 -7.22 10.69
CA ARG A 68 -6.95 -7.46 11.58
C ARG A 68 -6.53 -7.94 12.95
N GLN A 69 -5.57 -8.86 13.00
CA GLN A 69 -5.07 -9.44 14.25
C GLN A 69 -4.30 -8.42 15.12
N THR A 70 -3.80 -7.33 14.54
CA THR A 70 -2.90 -6.39 15.23
C THR A 70 -3.59 -5.15 15.82
N ASN A 71 -4.93 -5.09 15.84
CA ASN A 71 -5.73 -3.90 16.23
C ASN A 71 -5.41 -2.64 15.39
N LEU A 72 -4.73 -2.79 14.25
CA LEU A 72 -4.28 -1.64 13.45
C LEU A 72 -5.46 -0.86 12.86
N LYS A 73 -6.59 -1.52 12.58
CA LYS A 73 -7.87 -0.90 12.18
C LYS A 73 -8.33 0.20 13.16
N LYS A 74 -8.28 -0.07 14.47
CA LYS A 74 -8.66 0.90 15.51
C LYS A 74 -7.72 2.10 15.54
N LEU A 75 -6.41 1.84 15.35
CA LEU A 75 -5.41 2.90 15.30
C LEU A 75 -5.62 3.80 14.08
N LEU A 76 -5.84 3.21 12.90
CA LEU A 76 -6.13 3.94 11.67
C LEU A 76 -7.39 4.81 11.82
N ALA A 77 -8.45 4.29 12.46
CA ALA A 77 -9.66 5.08 12.73
C ALA A 77 -9.40 6.28 13.66
N ALA A 78 -8.58 6.11 14.70
CA ALA A 78 -8.18 7.20 15.59
C ALA A 78 -7.32 8.25 14.85
N THR A 79 -6.37 7.82 14.02
CA THR A 79 -5.56 8.71 13.17
C THR A 79 -6.44 9.49 12.20
N ARG A 80 -7.43 8.82 11.56
CA ARG A 80 -8.41 9.48 10.68
C ARG A 80 -9.17 10.58 11.40
N GLU A 81 -9.65 10.30 12.61
CA GLU A 81 -10.41 11.28 13.40
C GLU A 81 -9.53 12.46 13.82
N LYS A 82 -8.27 12.20 14.23
CA LYS A 82 -7.30 13.27 14.54
C LYS A 82 -7.06 14.18 13.34
N LEU A 83 -6.83 13.61 12.15
CA LEU A 83 -6.63 14.36 10.91
C LEU A 83 -7.87 15.18 10.53
N ARG A 84 -9.06 14.59 10.65
CA ARG A 84 -10.32 15.27 10.38
C ARG A 84 -10.53 16.47 11.31
N ASN A 85 -10.23 16.30 12.60
CA ASN A 85 -10.35 17.37 13.58
C ASN A 85 -9.34 18.49 13.34
N SER A 86 -8.09 18.16 13.01
CA SER A 86 -7.06 19.14 12.63
C SER A 86 -7.50 19.98 11.42
N LEU A 87 -8.00 19.37 10.34
CA LEU A 87 -8.56 20.10 9.19
C LEU A 87 -9.72 21.02 9.58
N PHE A 88 -10.56 20.61 10.53
CA PHE A 88 -11.71 21.40 10.96
C PHE A 88 -11.30 22.58 11.85
N THR A 89 -10.27 22.41 12.69
CA THR A 89 -9.74 23.48 13.55
C THR A 89 -8.94 24.51 12.76
N SER A 90 -8.20 24.11 11.72
CA SER A 90 -7.51 25.05 10.80
C SER A 90 -8.48 26.04 10.13
N ILE A 91 -9.74 25.64 9.96
CA ILE A 91 -10.80 26.50 9.38
C ILE A 91 -11.34 27.50 10.42
N GLN A 92 -11.18 27.24 11.72
CA GLN A 92 -11.78 28.03 12.81
C GLN A 92 -10.79 28.87 13.62
N GLN A 93 -9.50 28.57 13.58
CA GLN A 93 -8.48 29.29 14.35
C GLN A 93 -7.31 29.70 13.45
N GLU A 94 -7.12 31.01 13.25
CA GLU A 94 -5.90 31.61 12.67
C GLU A 94 -4.71 31.55 13.65
N GLY A 95 -4.57 30.47 14.43
CA GLY A 95 -3.63 30.34 15.54
C GLY A 95 -2.60 29.24 15.31
N GLU A 96 -1.39 29.68 15.01
CA GLU A 96 -0.06 29.03 14.90
C GLU A 96 0.22 27.72 15.68
N GLU A 97 -0.48 26.62 15.40
CA GLU A 97 0.17 25.30 15.46
C GLU A 97 0.74 25.00 14.07
N GLU A 98 2.07 25.08 13.94
CA GLU A 98 2.79 24.61 12.74
C GLU A 98 2.58 23.09 12.63
N ASP A 99 1.51 22.70 11.94
CA ASP A 99 1.32 21.32 11.53
C ASP A 99 2.40 21.00 10.47
N ASP A 100 3.21 19.98 10.72
CA ASP A 100 4.25 19.51 9.79
C ASP A 100 3.69 18.97 8.46
N ILE A 101 2.37 18.86 8.34
CA ILE A 101 1.66 18.31 7.17
C ILE A 101 0.74 19.37 6.59
N SER A 102 0.82 19.58 5.28
CA SER A 102 -0.07 20.51 4.57
C SER A 102 -1.53 20.02 4.58
N GLU A 103 -2.47 20.96 4.45
CA GLU A 103 -3.91 20.64 4.40
C GLU A 103 -4.27 19.67 3.25
N ASP A 104 -3.58 19.77 2.11
CA ASP A 104 -3.80 18.87 0.96
C ASP A 104 -3.31 17.44 1.24
N GLU A 105 -2.14 17.30 1.88
CA GLU A 105 -1.62 16.01 2.32
C GLU A 105 -2.55 15.37 3.35
N LYS A 106 -3.06 16.14 4.31
CA LYS A 106 -4.05 15.64 5.29
C LYS A 106 -5.31 15.11 4.60
N ARG A 107 -5.82 15.81 3.56
CA ARG A 107 -6.97 15.33 2.76
C ARG A 107 -6.64 14.03 2.04
N GLN A 108 -5.46 13.92 1.44
CA GLN A 108 -5.01 12.70 0.77
C GLN A 108 -4.91 11.52 1.76
N LEU A 109 -4.35 11.75 2.95
CA LEU A 109 -4.29 10.74 4.01
C LEU A 109 -5.68 10.27 4.45
N LEU A 110 -6.64 11.19 4.59
CA LEU A 110 -8.02 10.81 4.95
C LEU A 110 -8.63 9.86 3.91
N VAL A 111 -8.40 10.11 2.62
CA VAL A 111 -8.87 9.22 1.55
C VAL A 111 -8.21 7.85 1.65
N GLN A 112 -6.88 7.81 1.79
CA GLN A 112 -6.13 6.56 1.89
C GLN A 112 -6.51 5.74 3.13
N ILE A 113 -6.62 6.37 4.30
CA ILE A 113 -7.04 5.70 5.53
C ILE A 113 -8.46 5.16 5.38
N THR A 114 -9.37 5.94 4.78
CA THR A 114 -10.76 5.51 4.57
C THR A 114 -10.82 4.27 3.68
N TYR A 115 -10.06 4.26 2.58
CA TYR A 115 -9.95 3.11 1.70
C TYR A 115 -9.39 1.88 2.42
N ILE A 116 -8.30 2.03 3.19
CA ILE A 116 -7.70 0.93 3.95
C ILE A 116 -8.72 0.33 4.93
N VAL A 117 -9.44 1.17 5.68
CA VAL A 117 -10.45 0.71 6.64
C VAL A 117 -11.58 -0.03 5.91
N GLN A 118 -12.08 0.51 4.80
CA GLN A 118 -13.11 -0.15 3.99
C GLN A 118 -12.65 -1.52 3.46
N LYS A 119 -11.42 -1.61 2.94
CA LYS A 119 -10.86 -2.90 2.47
C LYS A 119 -10.69 -3.92 3.58
N LEU A 120 -10.51 -3.48 4.82
CA LEU A 120 -10.49 -4.38 5.98
C LEU A 120 -11.90 -4.90 6.33
N ASP A 121 -12.93 -4.06 6.14
CA ASP A 121 -14.35 -4.36 6.38
C ASP A 121 -14.95 -5.31 5.33
N GLU A 122 -14.65 -5.11 4.05
CA GLU A 122 -15.24 -5.87 2.91
C GLU A 122 -15.20 -7.40 3.06
N ARG A 123 -14.24 -7.94 3.81
CA ARG A 123 -14.12 -9.40 4.03
C ARG A 123 -14.69 -9.90 5.34
N GLU A 124 -14.91 -9.04 6.34
CA GLU A 124 -15.68 -9.45 7.52
C GLU A 124 -17.09 -9.88 7.09
N ASP A 125 -17.65 -9.24 6.07
CA ASP A 125 -18.97 -9.58 5.57
C ASP A 125 -18.95 -10.85 4.71
N VAL A 126 -17.93 -11.07 3.87
CA VAL A 126 -17.80 -12.31 3.07
C VAL A 126 -17.57 -13.54 3.96
N GLU A 127 -16.71 -13.44 4.98
CA GLU A 127 -16.44 -14.57 5.88
C GLU A 127 -17.65 -14.88 6.78
N ARG A 128 -18.40 -13.86 7.24
CA ARG A 128 -19.70 -14.08 7.92
C ARG A 128 -20.74 -14.74 7.02
N ILE A 129 -20.78 -14.37 5.73
CA ILE A 129 -21.70 -14.99 4.77
C ILE A 129 -21.33 -16.46 4.55
N GLN A 130 -20.03 -16.78 4.38
CA GLN A 130 -19.58 -18.17 4.24
C GLN A 130 -19.84 -19.02 5.49
N GLU A 131 -19.55 -18.50 6.69
CA GLU A 131 -19.85 -19.20 7.95
C GLU A 131 -21.37 -19.43 8.13
N ALA A 132 -22.21 -18.46 7.72
CA ALA A 132 -23.66 -18.60 7.75
C ALA A 132 -24.16 -19.64 6.72
N GLU A 133 -23.55 -19.72 5.54
CA GLU A 133 -23.87 -20.72 4.53
C GLU A 133 -23.43 -22.13 4.96
N GLU A 134 -22.23 -22.29 5.51
CA GLU A 134 -21.75 -23.57 6.05
C GLU A 134 -22.63 -24.06 7.21
N SER A 135 -23.06 -23.14 8.08
CA SER A 135 -24.02 -23.45 9.16
C SER A 135 -25.38 -23.87 8.62
N ARG A 136 -25.84 -23.27 7.51
CA ARG A 136 -27.10 -23.63 6.85
C ARG A 136 -27.03 -25.00 6.17
N ILE A 137 -25.93 -25.34 5.51
CA ILE A 137 -25.70 -26.64 4.86
C ILE A 137 -25.57 -27.76 5.90
N GLY A 138 -24.92 -27.50 7.04
CA GLY A 138 -24.85 -28.45 8.15
C GLY A 138 -26.23 -28.78 8.75
N PHE A 139 -27.16 -27.83 8.73
CA PHE A 139 -28.52 -28.02 9.19
C PHE A 139 -29.35 -28.90 8.24
N THR A 140 -29.27 -28.65 6.92
CA THR A 140 -30.05 -29.41 5.92
C THR A 140 -29.62 -30.88 5.81
N ASN A 141 -28.33 -31.18 5.98
CA ASN A 141 -27.85 -32.57 5.95
C ASN A 141 -28.27 -33.37 7.20
N SER A 142 -28.57 -32.69 8.32
CA SER A 142 -29.07 -33.34 9.53
C SER A 142 -30.57 -33.69 9.41
N GLU A 143 -31.36 -32.86 8.74
CA GLU A 143 -32.79 -33.12 8.48
C GLU A 143 -33.03 -34.22 7.43
N GLU A 144 -32.15 -34.33 6.42
CA GLU A 144 -32.22 -35.42 5.42
C GLU A 144 -31.86 -36.79 6.01
N GLN A 145 -30.99 -36.86 7.04
CA GLN A 145 -30.67 -38.12 7.71
C GLN A 145 -31.77 -38.60 8.66
N GLU A 146 -32.54 -37.70 9.30
CA GLU A 146 -33.71 -38.12 10.08
C GLU A 146 -34.83 -38.63 9.17
N SER A 147 -35.01 -38.02 7.99
CA SER A 147 -36.06 -38.40 7.03
C SER A 147 -35.82 -39.75 6.33
N GLN A 148 -34.57 -40.21 6.20
CA GLN A 148 -34.24 -41.51 5.61
C GLN A 148 -34.29 -42.69 6.60
N SER A 149 -34.49 -42.43 7.89
CA SER A 149 -34.56 -43.49 8.91
C SER A 149 -35.98 -44.05 9.16
N GLU A 150 -37.02 -43.46 8.54
CA GLU A 150 -38.42 -43.91 8.70
C GLU A 150 -38.99 -44.72 7.51
N GLU A 151 -38.27 -44.84 6.39
CA GLU A 151 -38.72 -45.63 5.21
C GLU A 151 -37.78 -46.83 4.93
N GLU A 152 -37.73 -47.81 5.84
CA GLU A 152 -37.17 -49.13 5.51
C GLU A 152 -38.10 -50.27 5.94
N ILE A 153 -39.37 -50.24 5.50
CA ILE A 153 -40.15 -51.47 5.27
C ILE A 153 -41.13 -51.22 4.11
N ILE A 154 -40.81 -51.67 2.90
CA ILE A 154 -41.69 -52.46 2.00
C ILE A 154 -40.97 -52.74 0.67
N SER A 155 -40.92 -54.04 0.37
CA SER A 155 -40.61 -54.80 -0.84
C SER A 155 -40.26 -54.08 -2.15
N GLY A 156 -39.22 -54.60 -2.79
CA GLY A 156 -38.75 -54.14 -4.08
C GLY A 156 -39.55 -54.59 -5.29
N GLU A 157 -39.24 -53.92 -6.41
CA GLU A 157 -39.48 -54.42 -7.75
C GLU A 157 -38.49 -53.77 -8.73
N LYS A 158 -37.85 -54.61 -9.54
CA LYS A 158 -36.87 -54.24 -10.58
C LYS A 158 -37.50 -53.35 -11.65
N ARG A 159 -36.79 -52.30 -12.10
CA ARG A 159 -36.77 -51.87 -13.52
C ARG A 159 -35.42 -51.26 -13.95
N PRO A 160 -34.99 -51.48 -15.21
CA PRO A 160 -33.80 -50.86 -15.80
C PRO A 160 -34.13 -49.67 -16.73
N GLY A 161 -33.12 -48.82 -16.99
CA GLY A 161 -33.15 -47.69 -17.94
C GLY A 161 -33.12 -46.34 -17.20
N THR A 162 -32.30 -45.35 -17.54
CA THR A 162 -31.89 -44.92 -18.89
C THR A 162 -30.64 -44.05 -18.74
N ALA A 163 -29.66 -44.23 -19.62
CA ALA A 163 -28.51 -43.34 -19.73
C ALA A 163 -28.88 -42.11 -20.58
N GLN A 164 -28.73 -40.91 -20.03
CA GLN A 164 -28.57 -39.68 -20.82
C GLN A 164 -27.54 -38.80 -20.11
N ARG A 165 -26.34 -38.77 -20.70
CA ARG A 165 -25.20 -37.93 -20.29
C ARG A 165 -25.35 -36.60 -21.02
N GLY A 166 -25.84 -35.58 -20.32
CA GLY A 166 -25.86 -34.21 -20.80
C GLY A 166 -24.44 -33.64 -20.80
N ALA A 167 -24.00 -33.16 -21.95
CA ALA A 167 -22.84 -32.29 -22.08
C ALA A 167 -23.14 -30.97 -21.36
N ARG A 168 -22.26 -30.54 -20.48
CA ARG A 168 -22.28 -29.19 -19.91
C ARG A 168 -21.26 -28.35 -20.66
N GLU A 169 -21.74 -27.18 -21.06
CA GLU A 169 -21.09 -26.14 -21.84
C GLU A 169 -19.95 -25.51 -21.04
N ASP A 170 -18.89 -25.15 -21.75
CA ASP A 170 -17.76 -24.38 -21.26
C ASP A 170 -18.25 -22.95 -20.96
N ASP A 171 -18.30 -22.59 -19.68
CA ASP A 171 -18.44 -21.21 -19.20
C ASP A 171 -17.04 -20.59 -19.24
N ASP A 172 -16.80 -19.79 -20.28
CA ASP A 172 -15.67 -18.85 -20.34
C ASP A 172 -15.94 -17.72 -19.33
N GLU A 173 -15.52 -17.93 -18.08
CA GLU A 173 -15.41 -16.85 -17.10
C GLU A 173 -14.26 -15.92 -17.53
N ASP A 174 -14.61 -14.79 -18.13
CA ASP A 174 -13.74 -13.62 -18.27
C ASP A 174 -13.31 -13.15 -16.87
N GLU A 175 -12.16 -13.65 -16.41
CA GLU A 175 -11.45 -13.22 -15.22
C GLU A 175 -10.91 -11.79 -15.45
N LEU A 176 -11.78 -10.79 -15.22
CA LEU A 176 -11.35 -9.39 -15.13
C LEU A 176 -10.48 -9.25 -13.88
N THR A 177 -9.16 -9.23 -14.06
CA THR A 177 -8.21 -8.98 -12.99
C THR A 177 -8.36 -7.54 -12.49
N ASP A 178 -8.80 -7.37 -11.25
CA ASP A 178 -8.95 -6.10 -10.50
C ASP A 178 -7.68 -5.20 -10.47
N ASP A 179 -6.55 -5.69 -10.99
CA ASP A 179 -5.26 -4.99 -10.97
C ASP A 179 -5.17 -3.84 -12.01
N GLU A 180 -5.97 -3.86 -13.09
CA GLU A 180 -5.89 -2.81 -14.13
C GLU A 180 -6.60 -1.50 -13.72
N GLU A 181 -7.60 -1.56 -12.85
CA GLU A 181 -8.39 -0.39 -12.45
C GLU A 181 -7.63 0.52 -11.46
N LEU A 182 -6.78 -0.08 -10.61
CA LEU A 182 -5.96 0.65 -9.63
C LEU A 182 -4.87 1.49 -10.31
N ASP A 183 -4.34 0.99 -11.42
CA ASP A 183 -3.29 1.64 -12.21
C ASP A 183 -3.83 2.91 -12.90
N SER A 184 -5.12 2.93 -13.26
CA SER A 184 -5.80 4.11 -13.81
C SER A 184 -6.01 5.19 -12.74
N VAL A 185 -6.43 4.80 -11.53
CA VAL A 185 -6.65 5.75 -10.42
C VAL A 185 -5.33 6.41 -9.96
N LEU A 186 -4.22 5.67 -10.01
CA LEU A 186 -2.89 6.20 -9.71
C LEU A 186 -2.35 7.14 -10.81
N ARG A 187 -2.74 6.94 -12.08
CA ARG A 187 -2.34 7.82 -13.19
C ARG A 187 -3.14 9.12 -13.23
N ASP A 188 -4.43 9.07 -12.90
CA ASP A 188 -5.33 10.24 -13.00
C ASP A 188 -5.28 11.15 -11.76
N SER A 189 -4.75 10.68 -10.64
CA SER A 189 -4.69 11.43 -9.38
C SER A 189 -3.60 12.50 -9.32
N GLY A 190 -2.87 12.76 -10.41
CA GLY A 190 -1.79 13.76 -10.44
C GLY A 190 -0.64 13.45 -9.48
N VAL A 191 -0.59 12.22 -8.96
CA VAL A 191 0.45 11.74 -8.05
C VAL A 191 1.76 11.73 -8.82
N LEU A 192 2.64 12.68 -8.53
CA LEU A 192 4.04 12.55 -8.89
C LEU A 192 4.56 11.27 -8.23
N ILE A 193 4.67 10.20 -9.03
CA ILE A 193 5.42 9.00 -8.69
C ILE A 193 6.75 9.50 -8.14
N GLY A 194 7.15 9.10 -6.93
CA GLY A 194 8.30 9.67 -6.20
C GLY A 194 9.60 9.77 -7.00
N ASN A 195 9.72 9.00 -8.10
CA ASN A 195 10.78 9.13 -9.10
C ASN A 195 10.84 10.52 -9.77
N ALA A 196 9.71 11.13 -10.10
CA ALA A 196 9.65 12.44 -10.75
C ALA A 196 9.99 13.59 -9.78
N LEU A 197 9.60 13.49 -8.50
CA LEU A 197 10.03 14.39 -7.42
C LEU A 197 11.53 14.27 -7.13
N LEU A 198 12.05 13.03 -7.07
CA LEU A 198 13.48 12.77 -6.92
C LEU A 198 14.30 13.32 -8.10
N ILE A 199 13.80 13.22 -9.33
CA ILE A 199 14.46 13.80 -10.51
C ILE A 199 14.36 15.33 -10.51
N SER A 200 13.21 15.92 -10.17
CA SER A 200 13.08 17.38 -10.18
C SER A 200 13.92 18.07 -9.09
N GLU A 201 14.12 17.40 -7.97
CA GLU A 201 14.74 17.99 -6.77
C GLU A 201 16.20 17.56 -6.57
N TYR A 202 16.59 16.38 -7.09
CA TYR A 202 17.93 15.82 -6.96
C TYR A 202 18.58 15.42 -8.29
N ALA A 203 18.12 15.94 -9.44
CA ALA A 203 18.86 15.78 -10.69
C ALA A 203 20.29 16.33 -10.53
N ILE A 204 21.23 15.41 -10.29
CA ILE A 204 22.65 15.63 -10.52
C ILE A 204 22.76 16.00 -12.00
N PRO A 205 23.26 17.20 -12.36
CA PRO A 205 23.34 17.59 -13.75
C PRO A 205 24.13 16.51 -14.49
N GLU A 206 23.50 15.87 -15.47
CA GLU A 206 24.19 14.94 -16.36
C GLU A 206 25.35 15.71 -16.98
N THR A 207 26.56 15.41 -16.51
CA THR A 207 27.78 15.84 -17.18
C THR A 207 27.72 15.19 -18.55
N LYS A 208 27.37 16.01 -19.55
CA LYS A 208 27.47 15.66 -20.96
C LYS A 208 28.92 15.25 -21.23
N ASN A 209 29.19 13.95 -21.13
CA ASN A 209 30.40 13.34 -21.66
C ASN A 209 30.30 13.40 -23.18
N LYS A 210 30.70 14.55 -23.74
CA LYS A 210 31.12 14.66 -25.13
C LYS A 210 32.64 14.65 -25.13
N THR A 211 33.16 13.54 -25.61
CA THR A 211 34.56 13.18 -25.85
C THR A 211 35.39 14.36 -26.39
N PRO A 212 36.63 14.59 -25.88
CA PRO A 212 37.51 15.61 -26.42
C PRO A 212 38.07 15.16 -27.77
N SER A 213 37.73 15.89 -28.83
CA SER A 213 38.39 15.81 -30.13
C SER A 213 39.73 16.56 -30.05
N ALA A 214 40.78 15.93 -30.57
CA ALA A 214 42.17 16.34 -30.41
C ALA A 214 42.61 17.47 -31.35
N SER A 215 43.51 18.32 -30.81
CA SER A 215 44.56 19.14 -31.45
C SER A 215 44.22 20.56 -31.93
N PRO A 216 45.20 21.51 -32.00
CA PRO A 216 46.44 21.67 -31.24
C PRO A 216 46.68 23.11 -30.68
N VAL A 217 47.50 23.17 -29.63
CA VAL A 217 48.49 24.21 -29.22
C VAL A 217 48.30 25.66 -29.70
N LYS A 218 48.14 26.60 -28.74
CA LYS A 218 48.88 27.87 -28.73
C LYS A 218 49.31 28.22 -27.29
N MET A 219 50.62 28.13 -27.07
CA MET A 219 51.32 28.73 -25.94
C MET A 219 51.10 30.25 -25.96
N LYS A 220 50.74 30.84 -24.82
CA LYS A 220 51.11 32.21 -24.47
C LYS A 220 51.43 32.27 -22.97
N GLU A 221 52.73 32.43 -22.74
CA GLU A 221 53.38 33.24 -21.72
C GLU A 221 52.82 33.24 -20.28
N ILE A 222 53.63 32.61 -19.42
CA ILE A 222 53.68 32.77 -17.99
C ILE A 222 54.45 34.07 -17.72
N GLU A 223 53.83 35.08 -17.11
CA GLU A 223 54.56 36.09 -16.35
C GLU A 223 54.44 35.78 -14.86
N GLU A 224 55.57 35.35 -14.30
CA GLU A 224 55.85 35.32 -12.87
C GLU A 224 55.72 36.72 -12.27
N THR A 225 55.02 36.86 -11.16
CA THR A 225 55.43 37.81 -10.11
C THR A 225 55.36 37.12 -8.76
N LYS A 226 56.55 36.78 -8.25
CA LYS A 226 56.86 36.54 -6.84
C LYS A 226 56.56 37.82 -6.06
N GLU A 227 55.84 37.74 -4.95
CA GLU A 227 56.21 38.47 -3.72
C GLU A 227 55.76 37.69 -2.48
N VAL A 228 56.71 37.50 -1.57
CA VAL A 228 56.62 36.99 -0.18
C VAL A 228 57.54 37.93 0.62
N PRO A 229 57.50 38.01 1.96
CA PRO A 229 56.42 38.29 2.93
C PRO A 229 56.74 39.57 3.73
N LYS A 230 55.85 40.06 4.61
CA LYS A 230 56.28 40.76 5.84
C LYS A 230 55.42 40.42 7.05
N GLU A 231 55.97 39.52 7.84
CA GLU A 231 55.87 39.43 9.29
C GLU A 231 56.24 40.79 9.91
N ASN A 232 55.51 41.24 10.94
CA ASN A 232 56.00 42.14 11.98
C ASN A 232 54.99 42.20 13.13
N THR A 233 55.27 41.44 14.19
CA THR A 233 54.96 41.77 15.60
C THR A 233 56.11 42.64 16.12
N PRO A 234 55.91 43.52 17.12
CA PRO A 234 55.54 43.14 18.49
C PRO A 234 54.23 43.74 18.99
#